data_AF-A0A2P4X7M5-F1
#
_entry.id   AF-A0A2P4X7M5-F1
#
_cell.length_a   1.000
_cell.length_b   1.000
_cell.length_c   1.000
_cell.angle_alpha   90.00
_cell.angle_beta   90.00
_cell.angle_gamma   90.00
#
_symmetry.space_group_name_H-M   'P 1'
#
loop_
_entity.id
_entity.type
_entity.pdbx_description
1 polymer ?
#
loop_
_entity_poly.entity_id
_entity_poly.type
_entity_poly.pdbx_seq_one_letter_code
_entity_poly.pdbx_strand_id
1 'polypeptide(L)'
;MSINVQLHDGVVPYLVSPYENFFFLIHHVKLTVESGNGYPGQGGCFYGGEGRCYVSQYRLVFVSDSARDSGAYRSFSLPFYGIRDWSFNVSLFGGKCWKGHVNRVPGGGLVGVGRFAMEFLVRLGFWV
;
A
#
# COMPACT_ATOMS: atom_id res chain seq x y z
N MET A 1 -7.01 -6.83 -5.07
CA MET A 1 -5.71 -6.17 -4.85
C MET A 1 -4.93 -6.25 -6.14
N SER A 2 -4.12 -5.23 -6.43
CA SER A 2 -3.33 -5.17 -7.66
C SER A 2 -2.03 -4.42 -7.41
N ILE A 3 -0.93 -4.96 -7.92
CA ILE A 3 0.35 -4.26 -8.06
C ILE A 3 0.29 -3.38 -9.32
N ASN A 4 0.96 -2.21 -9.30
CA ASN A 4 1.07 -1.26 -10.39
C ASN A 4 -0.26 -0.89 -11.05
N VAL A 5 -1.18 -0.37 -10.24
CA VAL A 5 -2.40 0.21 -10.78
C VAL A 5 -2.09 1.39 -11.70
N GLN A 6 -2.90 1.55 -12.73
CA GLN A 6 -2.80 2.68 -13.65
C GLN A 6 -2.96 3.99 -12.87
N LEU A 7 -2.14 4.97 -13.24
CA LEU A 7 -2.13 6.30 -12.64
C LEU A 7 -2.25 7.37 -13.74
N HIS A 8 -3.11 8.36 -13.56
CA HIS A 8 -3.13 9.60 -14.34
C HIS A 8 -1.89 10.43 -13.99
N ASP A 9 -1.18 10.90 -15.02
CA ASP A 9 0.13 11.58 -14.95
C ASP A 9 1.18 10.84 -14.11
N GLY A 10 0.99 9.53 -13.90
CA GLY A 10 1.87 8.73 -13.06
C GLY A 10 1.76 9.01 -11.55
N VAL A 11 0.75 9.75 -11.09
CA VAL A 11 0.65 10.16 -9.68
C VAL A 11 -0.73 10.00 -9.06
N VAL A 12 -1.81 10.05 -9.84
CA VAL A 12 -3.19 9.96 -9.33
C VAL A 12 -3.82 8.65 -9.78
N PRO A 13 -4.36 7.80 -8.88
CA PRO A 13 -4.96 6.54 -9.27
C PRO A 13 -6.21 6.70 -10.14
N TYR A 14 -6.35 5.86 -11.16
CA TYR A 14 -7.62 5.76 -11.90
C TYR A 14 -8.72 5.17 -11.01
N LEU A 15 -9.93 5.70 -11.19
CA LEU A 15 -11.14 5.15 -10.59
C LEU A 15 -11.47 3.80 -11.22
N VAL A 16 -11.85 2.81 -10.41
CA VAL A 16 -12.33 1.50 -10.92
C VAL A 16 -13.82 1.49 -11.25
N SER A 17 -14.54 2.54 -10.86
CA SER A 17 -15.97 2.67 -11.06
C SER A 17 -16.36 4.15 -11.09
N PRO A 18 -17.41 4.55 -11.85
CA PRO A 18 -17.98 5.90 -11.78
C PRO A 18 -18.46 6.31 -10.38
N TYR A 19 -18.70 5.33 -9.50
CA TYR A 19 -19.13 5.55 -8.12
C TYR A 19 -17.98 5.58 -7.11
N GLU A 20 -16.73 5.41 -7.56
CA GLU A 20 -15.56 5.55 -6.69
C GLU A 20 -15.16 7.02 -6.57
N ASN A 21 -14.88 7.47 -5.35
CA ASN A 21 -14.32 8.78 -5.07
C ASN A 21 -13.23 8.66 -4.00
N PHE A 22 -12.05 9.22 -4.27
CA PHE A 22 -10.99 9.36 -3.28
C PHE A 22 -11.27 10.58 -2.40
N PHE A 23 -11.76 10.33 -1.18
CA PHE A 23 -12.14 11.38 -0.24
C PHE A 23 -11.07 11.68 0.82
N PHE A 24 -10.01 10.87 0.89
CA PHE A 24 -8.92 11.08 1.84
C PHE A 24 -7.56 10.76 1.23
N LEU A 25 -6.56 11.59 1.54
CA LEU A 25 -5.18 11.44 1.11
C LEU A 25 -4.26 11.48 2.32
N ILE A 26 -3.49 10.41 2.50
CA ILE A 26 -2.51 10.27 3.57
C ILE A 26 -1.13 10.42 2.96
N HIS A 27 -0.39 11.43 3.40
CA HIS A 27 0.99 11.66 3.00
C HIS A 27 1.97 10.95 3.93
N HIS A 28 3.21 10.76 3.46
CA HIS A 28 4.32 10.24 4.26
C HIS A 28 4.01 8.87 4.86
N VAL A 29 3.65 7.92 4.00
CA VAL A 29 3.47 6.52 4.38
C VAL A 29 4.47 5.64 3.68
N LYS A 30 4.84 4.53 4.31
CA LYS A 30 5.64 3.46 3.71
C LYS A 30 4.82 2.19 3.69
N LEU A 31 4.77 1.51 2.54
CA LEU A 31 3.99 0.28 2.37
C LEU A 31 4.90 -0.88 1.99
N THR A 32 4.88 -1.94 2.80
CA THR A 32 5.48 -3.23 2.46
C THR A 32 4.39 -4.27 2.28
N VAL A 33 4.53 -5.13 1.27
CA VAL A 33 3.65 -6.27 1.04
C VAL A 33 4.47 -7.49 0.67
N GLU A 34 4.41 -8.52 1.50
CA GLU A 34 5.14 -9.78 1.33
C GLU A 34 4.14 -10.88 0.95
N SER A 35 4.39 -11.66 -0.09
CA SER A 35 3.50 -12.78 -0.48
C SER A 35 4.31 -14.01 -0.87
N GLY A 36 3.98 -15.16 -0.28
CA GLY A 36 4.65 -16.44 -0.49
C GLY A 36 5.31 -17.00 0.78
N ASN A 37 6.03 -18.12 0.64
CA ASN A 37 6.60 -18.88 1.76
C ASN A 37 8.05 -18.50 2.12
N GLY A 38 8.56 -17.35 1.65
CA GLY A 38 9.91 -16.88 1.98
C GLY A 38 11.07 -17.65 1.33
N TYR A 39 10.80 -18.64 0.47
CA TYR A 39 11.84 -19.33 -0.30
C TYR A 39 12.30 -18.46 -1.49
N PRO A 40 13.61 -18.25 -1.69
CA PRO A 40 14.12 -17.50 -2.84
C PRO A 40 13.57 -18.05 -4.15
N GLY A 41 12.90 -17.20 -4.94
CA GLY A 41 12.24 -17.59 -6.20
C GLY A 41 10.76 -17.98 -6.11
N GLN A 42 10.18 -18.11 -4.91
CA GLN A 42 8.74 -18.39 -4.72
C GLN A 42 7.95 -17.29 -3.99
N GLY A 43 8.61 -16.21 -3.56
CA GLY A 43 7.99 -15.07 -2.89
C GLY A 43 7.99 -13.82 -3.76
N GLY A 44 6.81 -13.22 -3.96
CA GLY A 44 6.70 -11.86 -4.49
C GLY A 44 6.73 -10.88 -3.34
N CYS A 45 7.78 -10.06 -3.25
CA CYS A 45 7.82 -8.96 -2.29
C CYS A 45 7.69 -7.61 -3.00
N PHE A 46 6.68 -6.85 -2.58
CA PHE A 46 6.49 -5.46 -2.92
C PHE A 46 7.04 -4.61 -1.78
N TYR A 47 8.12 -3.89 -2.06
CA TYR A 47 8.63 -2.85 -1.17
C TYR A 47 8.29 -1.50 -1.80
N GLY A 48 7.14 -0.95 -1.42
CA GLY A 48 6.85 0.45 -1.67
C GLY A 48 7.74 1.29 -0.76
N GLY A 49 8.51 2.21 -1.34
CA GLY A 49 9.28 3.19 -0.57
C GLY A 49 8.37 4.13 0.22
N GLU A 50 8.84 5.35 0.47
CA GLU A 50 7.96 6.40 0.96
C GLU A 50 7.01 6.85 -0.16
N GLY A 51 5.78 7.18 0.22
CA GLY A 51 4.77 7.64 -0.72
C GLY A 51 3.53 8.15 -0.03
N ARG A 52 2.44 8.09 -0.79
CA ARG A 52 1.14 8.59 -0.40
C ARG A 52 0.05 7.56 -0.65
N CYS A 53 -1.02 7.68 0.11
CA CYS A 53 -2.09 6.70 0.16
C CYS A 53 -3.43 7.40 -0.06
N TYR A 54 -4.09 7.03 -1.14
CA TYR A 54 -5.44 7.46 -1.48
C TYR A 54 -6.46 6.50 -0.90
N VAL A 55 -7.51 7.03 -0.27
CA VAL A 55 -8.58 6.25 0.35
C VAL A 55 -9.89 6.56 -0.35
N SER A 56 -10.53 5.53 -0.88
CA SER A 56 -11.89 5.58 -1.43
C SER A 56 -12.85 4.78 -0.58
N GLN A 57 -14.09 4.60 -1.05
CA GLN A 57 -15.10 3.78 -0.37
C GLN A 57 -14.76 2.28 -0.41
N TYR A 58 -13.97 1.84 -1.39
CA TYR A 58 -13.76 0.42 -1.67
C TYR A 58 -12.36 -0.06 -1.35
N ARG A 59 -11.38 0.84 -1.46
CA ARG A 59 -9.96 0.47 -1.43
C ARG A 59 -9.07 1.61 -1.03
N LEU A 60 -7.88 1.20 -0.63
CA LEU A 60 -6.73 2.05 -0.48
C LEU A 60 -5.83 1.89 -1.70
N VAL A 61 -5.25 2.98 -2.19
CA VAL A 61 -4.22 2.94 -3.23
C VAL A 61 -2.97 3.68 -2.75
N PHE A 62 -1.91 2.91 -2.54
CA PHE A 62 -0.58 3.45 -2.31
C PHE A 62 0.08 3.81 -3.64
N VAL A 63 0.72 4.97 -3.67
CA VAL A 63 1.53 5.47 -4.78
C VAL A 63 2.87 5.91 -4.20
N SER A 64 3.96 5.32 -4.69
CA SER A 64 5.32 5.68 -4.31
C SER A 64 5.67 7.08 -4.80
N ASP A 65 6.32 7.89 -3.96
CA ASP A 65 6.84 9.20 -4.38
C ASP A 65 8.09 9.07 -5.25
N SER A 66 8.83 7.96 -5.09
CA SER A 66 10.00 7.60 -5.91
C SER A 66 9.57 7.16 -7.31
N ALA A 67 9.12 8.10 -8.14
CA ALA A 67 8.95 7.89 -9.57
C ALA A 67 10.29 7.73 -10.33
N ARG A 68 11.43 7.96 -9.65
CA ARG A 68 12.77 8.04 -10.24
C ARG A 68 13.65 6.82 -10.09
N ASP A 69 13.36 5.91 -9.16
CA ASP A 69 14.12 4.66 -9.06
C ASP A 69 13.42 3.56 -9.83
N SER A 70 14.22 2.81 -10.59
CA SER A 70 13.92 1.69 -11.49
C SER A 70 13.23 0.49 -10.82
N GLY A 71 12.35 0.70 -9.84
CA GLY A 71 11.59 -0.34 -9.16
C GLY A 71 10.36 -0.74 -9.95
N ALA A 72 10.17 -2.04 -10.15
CA ALA A 72 8.98 -2.64 -10.76
C ALA A 72 7.68 -2.42 -9.95
N TYR A 73 7.66 -1.52 -8.96
CA TYR A 73 6.67 -1.43 -7.90
C TYR A 73 6.33 0.04 -7.57
N ARG A 74 5.49 0.67 -8.41
CA ARG A 74 5.15 2.09 -8.32
C ARG A 74 3.89 2.37 -7.51
N SER A 75 2.93 1.47 -7.55
CA SER A 75 1.65 1.62 -6.86
C SER A 75 1.11 0.27 -6.42
N PHE A 76 0.26 0.29 -5.40
CA PHE A 76 -0.40 -0.90 -4.89
C PHE A 76 -1.81 -0.58 -4.45
N SER A 77 -2.78 -1.37 -4.92
CA SER A 77 -4.17 -1.23 -4.55
C SER A 77 -4.61 -2.34 -3.61
N LEU A 78 -5.10 -1.94 -2.44
CA LEU A 78 -5.55 -2.77 -1.34
C LEU A 78 -7.08 -2.58 -1.12
N PRO A 79 -7.94 -3.48 -1.63
CA PRO A 79 -9.37 -3.41 -1.41
C PRO A 79 -9.74 -3.85 0.01
N PHE A 80 -10.68 -3.16 0.64
CA PHE A 80 -11.03 -3.42 2.04
C PHE A 80 -11.63 -4.81 2.27
N TYR A 81 -12.46 -5.30 1.34
CA TYR A 81 -13.02 -6.66 1.42
C TYR A 81 -11.95 -7.75 1.40
N GLY A 82 -10.75 -7.43 0.89
CA GLY A 82 -9.64 -8.37 0.78
C GLY A 82 -8.78 -8.46 2.05
N ILE A 83 -8.98 -7.55 3.01
CA ILE A 83 -8.16 -7.42 4.22
C ILE A 83 -8.69 -8.36 5.32
N ARG A 84 -7.78 -9.05 6.01
CA ARG A 84 -8.06 -9.96 7.13
C ARG A 84 -7.01 -9.81 8.22
N ASP A 85 -7.36 -10.21 9.44
CA ASP A 85 -6.46 -10.32 10.59
C ASP A 85 -5.59 -9.07 10.79
N TRP A 86 -6.21 -7.90 10.62
CA TRP A 86 -5.50 -6.64 10.69
C TRP A 86 -5.35 -6.18 12.14
N SER A 87 -4.27 -5.46 12.40
CA SER A 87 -4.00 -4.83 13.69
C SER A 87 -3.38 -3.46 13.45
N PHE A 88 -3.71 -2.53 14.34
CA PHE A 88 -3.07 -1.24 14.42
C PHE A 88 -2.18 -1.22 15.65
N ASN A 89 -0.91 -0.89 15.48
CA ASN A 89 0.06 -0.80 16.55
C ASN A 89 0.64 0.62 16.61
N VAL A 90 0.81 1.12 17.82
CA VAL A 90 1.59 2.32 18.10
C VAL A 90 2.77 1.88 18.96
N SER A 91 3.98 2.11 18.47
CA SER A 91 5.19 1.80 19.22
C SER A 91 5.38 2.78 20.38
N LEU A 92 6.20 2.39 21.37
CA LEU A 92 6.55 3.25 22.51
C LEU A 92 7.16 4.60 22.09
N PHE A 93 7.77 4.67 20.90
CA PHE A 93 8.34 5.89 20.31
C PHE A 93 7.38 6.62 19.37
N GLY A 94 6.07 6.31 19.42
CA GLY A 94 5.02 6.99 18.66
C GLY A 94 4.90 6.58 17.19
N GLY A 95 5.66 5.58 16.75
CA GLY A 95 5.56 5.04 15.39
C GLY A 95 4.24 4.30 15.20
N LYS A 96 3.46 4.68 14.18
CA LYS A 96 2.14 4.11 13.92
C LYS A 96 2.24 3.15 12.75
N CYS A 97 1.77 1.91 12.94
CA CYS A 97 1.82 0.86 11.93
C CYS A 97 0.48 0.15 11.84
N TRP A 98 -0.09 0.09 10.64
CA TRP A 98 -1.26 -0.72 10.33
C TRP A 98 -0.83 -1.92 9.49
N LYS A 99 -1.05 -3.12 10.00
CA LYS A 99 -0.60 -4.36 9.37
C LYS A 99 -1.73 -5.38 9.31
N GLY A 100 -1.67 -6.31 8.37
CA GLY A 100 -2.64 -7.37 8.25
C GLY A 100 -2.35 -8.28 7.08
N HIS A 101 -3.30 -9.14 6.77
CA HIS A 101 -3.26 -10.00 5.60
C HIS A 101 -4.19 -9.48 4.51
N VAL A 102 -3.82 -9.73 3.27
CA VAL A 102 -4.62 -9.46 2.08
C VAL A 102 -4.71 -10.73 1.27
N ASN A 103 -5.93 -11.15 0.93
CA ASN A 103 -6.12 -12.33 0.07
C ASN A 103 -5.46 -12.09 -1.30
N ARG A 104 -5.27 -13.13 -2.12
CA ARG A 104 -4.92 -12.92 -3.54
C ARG A 104 -6.19 -12.74 -4.36
N VAL A 105 -6.08 -12.00 -5.45
CA VAL A 105 -7.09 -11.90 -6.51
C VAL A 105 -6.41 -12.32 -7.80
N PRO A 106 -7.07 -13.13 -8.66
CA PRO A 106 -6.54 -13.49 -9.97
C PRO A 106 -6.09 -12.24 -10.74
N GLY A 107 -4.87 -12.27 -11.30
CA GLY A 107 -4.28 -11.12 -12.01
C GLY A 107 -3.75 -9.98 -11.14
N GLY A 108 -3.86 -10.06 -9.80
CA GLY A 108 -3.45 -9.00 -8.88
C GLY A 108 -1.95 -8.92 -8.54
N GLY A 109 -1.14 -9.87 -9.03
CA GLY A 109 0.32 -9.87 -8.89
C GLY A 109 0.89 -10.50 -7.60
N LEU A 110 0.05 -10.89 -6.64
CA LEU A 110 0.48 -11.65 -5.46
C LEU A 110 0.43 -13.17 -5.71
N VAL A 111 1.46 -13.89 -5.27
CA VAL A 111 1.59 -15.35 -5.46
C VAL A 111 0.62 -16.11 -4.53
N GLY A 112 0.45 -15.63 -3.30
CA GLY A 112 -0.42 -16.18 -2.26
C GLY A 112 -1.10 -15.10 -1.42
N VAL A 113 -1.60 -15.45 -0.24
CA VAL A 113 -2.03 -14.45 0.75
C VAL A 113 -0.83 -13.54 1.05
N GLY A 114 -1.03 -12.23 0.89
CA GLY A 114 -0.01 -11.23 1.18
C GLY A 114 -0.12 -10.75 2.62
N ARG A 115 1.00 -10.46 3.25
CA ARG A 115 1.06 -9.70 4.51
C ARG A 115 1.44 -8.27 4.17
N PHE A 116 0.59 -7.31 4.51
CA PHE A 116 0.90 -5.90 4.31
C PHE A 116 1.26 -5.24 5.65
N ALA A 117 2.13 -4.24 5.60
CA ALA A 117 2.38 -3.31 6.69
C ALA A 117 2.50 -1.88 6.12
N MET A 118 1.70 -0.98 6.67
CA MET A 118 1.66 0.43 6.37
C MET A 118 2.17 1.21 7.58
N GLU A 119 3.32 1.86 7.41
CA GLU A 119 3.91 2.72 8.43
C GLU A 119 3.52 4.17 8.13
N PHE A 120 2.96 4.86 9.12
CA PHE A 120 2.66 6.29 9.03
C PHE A 120 3.85 7.06 9.60
N LEU A 121 4.62 7.67 8.72
CA LEU A 121 5.84 8.38 9.09
C LEU A 121 5.47 9.75 9.68
N VAL A 122 5.96 10.00 10.88
CA VAL A 122 5.80 11.31 11.53
C VAL A 122 6.91 12.21 10.99
N ARG A 123 6.55 13.36 10.42
CA ARG A 123 7.52 14.45 10.35
C ARG A 123 7.74 14.93 11.77
N LEU A 124 8.98 14.83 12.27
CA LEU A 124 9.44 15.61 13.42
C LEU A 124 9.40 17.08 13.03
N GLY A 125 8.20 17.67 13.03
CA GLY A 125 8.02 19.10 13.06
C GLY A 125 8.32 19.53 14.48
N PHE A 126 9.44 20.22 14.68
CA PHE A 126 9.59 21.11 15.82
C PHE A 126 8.44 22.11 15.74
N TRP A 127 7.45 21.96 16.60
CA TRP A 127 6.51 23.03 16.89
C TRP A 127 7.29 24.04 17.74
N VAL A 128 7.70 25.16 17.12
CA VAL A 128 8.08 26.41 17.81
C VAL A 128 6.94 27.40 17.59
#